data_AF-A0A9D4CJG9-F1
#
_entry.id   AF-A0A9D4CJG9-F1
#
_cell.length_a   1.000
_cell.length_b   1.000
_cell.length_c   1.000
_cell.angle_alpha   90.00
_cell.angle_beta   90.00
_cell.angle_gamma   90.00
#
_symmetry.space_group_name_H-M   'P 1'
#
loop_
_entity.id
_entity.type
_entity.pdbx_description
1 polymer ?
#
loop_
_entity_poly.entity_id
_entity_poly.type
_entity_poly.pdbx_seq_one_letter_code
_entity_poly.pdbx_strand_id
1 'polypeptide(L)'
;MRTHDGRIPGNLGLWDQHLAIKWVHDNIEAFGGDRHLVTLFGQSAGAASVSLQALYPGNRGLCKRVIAESGTALAYWSVNTEQDTDIQKFISMIGCDGNAINVYSCLRALPAKQLQISKTSSDVTVTGQ
;
A
#
# COMPACT_ATOMS: atom_id res chain seq x y z
N MET A 1 1.01 3.04 5.53
CA MET A 1 1.29 3.50 6.89
C MET A 1 2.30 2.56 7.52
N ARG A 2 3.46 3.05 7.94
CA ARG A 2 4.51 2.29 8.64
C ARG A 2 4.91 3.05 9.90
N THR A 3 4.97 2.40 11.06
CA THR A 3 5.51 3.01 12.30
C THR A 3 7.00 2.73 12.44
N HIS A 4 7.75 3.68 13.04
CA HIS A 4 9.20 3.53 13.26
C HIS A 4 9.57 2.35 14.15
N ASP A 5 8.70 1.99 15.09
CA ASP A 5 8.88 0.85 16.00
C ASP A 5 8.59 -0.52 15.34
N GLY A 6 8.24 -0.53 14.05
CA GLY A 6 7.98 -1.75 13.28
C GLY A 6 6.68 -2.47 13.60
N ARG A 7 5.87 -1.99 14.56
CA ARG A 7 4.60 -2.64 14.94
C ARG A 7 3.55 -2.57 13.83
N ILE A 8 3.61 -1.53 13.02
CA ILE A 8 2.87 -1.41 11.76
C ILE A 8 3.92 -1.42 10.64
N PRO A 9 4.21 -2.58 10.03
CA PRO A 9 5.26 -2.67 9.01
C PRO A 9 4.88 -1.99 7.68
N GLY A 10 3.59 -1.78 7.43
CA GLY A 10 3.06 -1.15 6.22
C GLY A 10 2.88 -2.10 5.05
N ASN A 11 2.81 -1.54 3.84
CA ASN A 11 2.67 -2.29 2.58
C ASN A 11 1.46 -3.23 2.46
N LEU A 12 0.42 -3.07 3.28
CA LEU A 12 -0.76 -3.95 3.27
C LEU A 12 -1.37 -4.13 1.87
N GLY A 13 -1.55 -3.04 1.11
CA GLY A 13 -2.07 -3.14 -0.26
C GLY A 13 -1.14 -3.88 -1.24
N LEU A 14 0.18 -3.85 -1.01
CA LEU A 14 1.13 -4.67 -1.80
C LEU A 14 1.07 -6.14 -1.38
N TRP A 15 0.82 -6.43 -0.11
CA TRP A 15 0.57 -7.80 0.36
C TRP A 15 -0.71 -8.39 -0.22
N ASP A 16 -1.77 -7.59 -0.30
CA ASP A 16 -3.03 -7.99 -0.94
C ASP A 16 -2.81 -8.33 -2.42
N GLN A 17 -2.06 -7.48 -3.14
CA GLN A 17 -1.69 -7.74 -4.53
C GLN A 17 -0.83 -9.00 -4.68
N HIS A 18 0.16 -9.23 -3.81
CA HIS A 18 0.97 -10.44 -3.81
C HIS A 18 0.09 -11.69 -3.65
N LEU A 19 -0.85 -11.66 -2.71
CA LEU A 19 -1.78 -12.76 -2.49
C LEU A 19 -2.68 -13.00 -3.72
N ALA A 20 -3.16 -11.93 -4.36
CA ALA A 20 -3.94 -12.04 -5.59
C ALA A 20 -3.12 -12.63 -6.75
N ILE A 21 -1.86 -12.21 -6.90
CA ILE A 21 -0.92 -12.77 -7.90
C ILE A 21 -0.72 -14.26 -7.68
N LYS A 22 -0.47 -14.66 -6.43
CA LYS A 22 -0.34 -16.07 -6.05
C LYS A 22 -1.61 -16.85 -6.37
N TRP A 23 -2.77 -16.31 -6.00
CA TRP A 23 -4.05 -16.94 -6.29
C TRP A 23 -4.26 -17.15 -7.79
N VAL A 24 -4.00 -16.13 -8.62
CA VAL A 24 -4.07 -16.28 -10.08
C VAL A 24 -3.12 -17.37 -10.55
N HIS A 25 -1.86 -17.32 -10.16
CA HIS A 25 -0.86 -18.31 -10.55
C HIS A 25 -1.24 -19.75 -10.16
N ASP A 26 -1.93 -19.93 -9.03
CA ASP A 26 -2.31 -21.25 -8.52
C ASP A 26 -3.65 -21.76 -9.10
N ASN A 27 -4.47 -20.88 -9.69
CA ASN A 27 -5.85 -21.23 -10.09
C ASN A 27 -6.17 -20.96 -11.57
N ILE A 28 -5.40 -20.13 -12.29
CA ILE A 28 -5.80 -19.63 -13.62
C ILE A 28 -5.94 -20.73 -14.68
N GLU A 29 -5.28 -21.87 -14.50
CA GLU A 29 -5.41 -23.03 -15.41
C GLU A 29 -6.84 -23.59 -15.43
N ALA A 30 -7.55 -23.56 -14.30
CA ALA A 30 -8.95 -23.97 -14.23
C ALA A 30 -9.90 -23.06 -15.05
N PHE A 31 -9.44 -21.84 -15.36
CA PHE A 31 -10.15 -20.86 -16.18
C PHE A 31 -9.65 -20.85 -17.64
N GLY A 32 -8.76 -21.78 -18.02
CA GLY A 32 -8.19 -21.88 -19.36
C GLY A 32 -7.01 -20.94 -19.65
N GLY A 33 -6.44 -20.30 -18.62
CA GLY A 33 -5.21 -19.52 -18.76
C GLY A 33 -3.95 -20.36 -18.57
N ASP A 34 -2.80 -19.77 -18.92
CA ASP A 34 -1.48 -20.37 -18.70
C ASP A 34 -0.77 -19.65 -17.55
N ARG A 35 -0.53 -20.36 -16.44
CA ARG A 35 0.14 -19.82 -15.25
C ARG A 35 1.57 -19.34 -15.54
N HIS A 36 2.23 -19.86 -16.58
CA HIS A 36 3.58 -19.49 -16.98
C HIS A 36 3.63 -18.25 -17.89
N LEU A 37 2.48 -17.74 -18.32
CA LEU A 37 2.37 -16.56 -19.19
C LEU A 37 1.67 -15.36 -18.55
N VAL A 38 1.40 -15.41 -17.24
CA VAL A 38 0.80 -14.30 -16.48
C VAL A 38 1.61 -13.01 -16.67
N THR A 39 0.92 -11.94 -17.06
CA THR A 39 1.49 -10.60 -17.25
C THR A 39 0.82 -9.62 -16.31
N LEU A 40 1.61 -8.90 -15.50
CA LEU A 40 1.09 -7.82 -14.68
C LEU A 40 1.06 -6.54 -15.50
N PHE A 41 -0.05 -5.82 -15.44
CA PHE A 41 -0.24 -4.53 -16.08
C PHE A 41 -0.72 -3.54 -15.03
N GLY A 42 -0.19 -2.32 -15.05
CA GLY A 42 -0.65 -1.26 -14.15
C GLY A 42 -0.33 0.14 -14.68
N GLN A 43 -1.16 1.11 -14.26
CA GLN A 43 -1.04 2.53 -14.59
C GLN A 43 -0.90 3.38 -13.31
N SER A 44 -0.12 4.45 -13.34
CA SER A 44 0.10 5.37 -12.20
C SER A 44 0.57 4.61 -10.94
N ALA A 45 -0.14 4.72 -9.80
CA ALA A 45 0.13 3.93 -8.60
C ALA A 45 0.11 2.41 -8.87
N GLY A 46 -0.70 1.96 -9.83
CA GLY A 46 -0.68 0.58 -10.31
C GLY A 46 0.61 0.23 -11.06
N ALA A 47 1.18 1.15 -11.84
CA ALA A 47 2.45 0.96 -12.53
C ALA A 47 3.64 0.85 -11.54
N ALA A 48 3.64 1.72 -10.52
CA ALA A 48 4.57 1.60 -9.39
C ALA A 48 4.37 0.26 -8.65
N SER A 49 3.12 -0.14 -8.42
CA SER A 49 2.79 -1.41 -7.77
C SER A 49 3.33 -2.62 -8.55
N VAL A 50 3.02 -2.76 -9.85
CA VAL A 50 3.51 -3.91 -10.63
C VAL A 50 5.04 -3.93 -10.76
N SER A 51 5.68 -2.76 -10.75
CA SER A 51 7.15 -2.67 -10.67
C SER A 51 7.68 -3.19 -9.33
N LEU A 52 7.08 -2.80 -8.20
CA LEU A 52 7.43 -3.30 -6.86
C LEU A 52 7.17 -4.80 -6.73
N GLN A 53 6.05 -5.30 -7.27
CA GLN A 53 5.72 -6.73 -7.28
C GLN A 53 6.75 -7.53 -8.08
N ALA A 54 7.28 -7.00 -9.19
CA ALA A 54 8.32 -7.66 -9.98
C ALA A 54 9.65 -7.78 -9.22
N LEU A 55 9.97 -6.77 -8.39
CA LEU A 55 11.21 -6.73 -7.60
C LEU A 55 11.13 -7.59 -6.33
N TYR A 56 9.92 -7.86 -5.82
CA TYR A 56 9.73 -8.65 -4.62
C TYR A 56 10.13 -10.13 -4.83
N PRO A 57 11.11 -10.67 -4.09
CA PRO A 57 11.58 -12.05 -4.29
C PRO A 57 10.50 -13.11 -4.13
N GLY A 58 9.47 -12.87 -3.31
CA GLY A 58 8.36 -13.79 -3.11
C GLY A 58 7.44 -13.96 -4.33
N ASN A 59 7.55 -13.10 -5.35
CA ASN A 59 6.84 -13.25 -6.62
C ASN A 59 7.65 -13.93 -7.72
N ARG A 60 8.88 -14.35 -7.43
CA ARG A 60 9.74 -14.96 -8.44
C ARG A 60 9.08 -16.22 -9.01
N GLY A 61 8.86 -16.21 -10.31
CA GLY A 61 8.19 -17.32 -11.02
C GLY A 61 6.67 -17.26 -11.04
N LEU A 62 6.02 -16.35 -10.30
CA LEU A 62 4.56 -16.21 -10.31
C LEU A 62 4.02 -15.40 -11.50
N CYS A 63 4.84 -14.52 -12.06
CA CYS A 63 4.52 -13.72 -13.23
C CYS A 63 5.70 -13.69 -14.20
N LYS A 64 5.38 -13.63 -15.50
CA LYS A 64 6.38 -13.70 -16.57
C LYS A 64 6.80 -12.33 -17.08
N ARG A 65 5.86 -11.38 -17.15
CA ARG A 65 6.05 -10.06 -17.77
C ARG A 65 5.36 -8.98 -16.94
N VAL A 66 5.83 -7.74 -17.11
CA VAL A 66 5.27 -6.56 -16.49
C VAL A 66 5.16 -5.43 -17.51
N ILE A 67 4.04 -4.71 -17.49
CA ILE A 67 3.81 -3.47 -18.21
C ILE A 67 3.46 -2.39 -17.18
N ALA A 68 4.24 -1.32 -17.16
CA ALA A 68 4.11 -0.22 -16.19
C ALA A 68 3.93 1.10 -16.95
N GLU A 69 2.74 1.69 -16.87
CA GLU A 69 2.38 2.93 -17.57
C GLU A 69 2.35 4.13 -16.62
N SER A 70 3.17 5.15 -16.90
CA SER A 70 3.19 6.41 -16.14
C SER A 70 3.46 6.23 -14.63
N GLY A 71 4.30 5.26 -14.26
CA GLY A 71 4.79 5.06 -12.91
C GLY A 71 5.78 3.89 -12.83
N THR A 72 6.69 3.93 -11.86
CA THR A 72 7.67 2.86 -11.60
C THR A 72 8.01 2.81 -10.11
N ALA A 73 8.70 1.75 -9.67
CA ALA A 73 9.22 1.65 -8.30
C ALA A 73 10.30 2.70 -7.95
N LEU A 74 10.78 3.46 -8.94
CA LEU A 74 11.78 4.52 -8.76
C LEU A 74 11.15 5.91 -8.77
N ALA A 75 9.85 6.04 -9.00
CA ALA A 75 9.18 7.33 -8.94
C ALA A 75 9.26 7.88 -7.52
N TYR A 76 9.54 9.18 -7.35
CA TYR A 76 9.75 9.81 -6.04
C TYR A 76 8.55 9.64 -5.08
N TRP A 77 7.35 9.47 -5.62
CA TRP A 77 6.10 9.28 -4.87
C TRP A 77 5.76 7.81 -4.58
N SER A 78 6.55 6.86 -5.09
CA SER A 78 6.22 5.43 -5.05
C SER A 78 6.65 4.72 -3.76
N VAL A 79 7.68 5.25 -3.07
CA VAL A 79 8.22 4.68 -1.85
C VAL A 79 8.39 5.77 -0.81
N ASN A 80 7.75 5.57 0.35
CA ASN A 80 7.90 6.42 1.51
C ASN A 80 9.20 6.08 2.26
N THR A 81 10.06 7.07 2.51
CA THR A 81 11.32 6.89 3.22
C THR A 81 11.20 7.21 4.71
N GLU A 82 12.24 6.96 5.49
CA GLU A 82 12.23 7.17 6.95
C GLU A 82 12.03 8.64 7.37
N GLN A 83 12.10 9.58 6.42
CA GLN A 83 11.89 11.01 6.65
C GLN A 83 10.41 11.43 6.68
N ASP A 84 9.47 10.51 6.39
CA ASP A 84 8.03 10.79 6.44
C ASP A 84 7.52 10.93 7.89
N THR A 85 7.63 12.15 8.41
CA THR A 85 7.07 12.56 9.73
C THR A 85 5.54 12.58 9.78
N ASP A 86 4.87 12.33 8.64
CA ASP A 86 3.42 12.49 8.49
C ASP A 86 2.61 11.49 9.30
N ILE A 87 3.19 10.35 9.69
CA ILE A 87 2.45 9.36 10.46
C ILE A 87 2.13 9.82 11.89
N GLN A 88 3.04 10.53 12.56
CA GLN A 88 2.77 11.01 13.92
C GLN A 88 1.69 12.09 13.91
N LYS A 89 1.74 12.99 12.92
CA LYS A 89 0.67 13.99 12.70
C LYS A 89 -0.68 13.33 12.45
N PHE A 90 -0.71 12.28 11.61
CA PHE A 90 -1.91 11.51 11.37
C PHE A 90 -2.45 10.88 12.67
N ILE A 91 -1.59 10.23 13.46
CA ILE A 91 -1.96 9.56 14.71
C ILE A 91 -2.56 10.56 15.71
N SER A 92 -1.97 11.75 15.85
CA SER A 92 -2.52 12.82 16.69
C SER A 92 -3.85 13.35 16.17
N MET A 93 -3.99 13.56 14.85
CA MET A 93 -5.22 14.09 14.26
C MET A 93 -6.44 13.18 14.49
N ILE A 94 -6.23 11.87 14.55
CA ILE A 94 -7.29 10.88 14.79
C ILE A 94 -7.48 10.54 16.28
N GLY A 95 -6.71 11.15 17.19
CA GLY A 95 -6.80 10.94 18.63
C GLY A 95 -6.23 9.60 19.13
N CYS A 96 -5.24 9.03 18.43
CA CYS A 96 -4.59 7.77 18.81
C CYS A 96 -3.18 7.97 19.42
N ASP A 97 -2.82 9.16 19.87
CA ASP A 97 -1.48 9.60 20.32
C ASP A 97 -1.06 9.14 21.74
N GLY A 98 -1.68 8.09 22.28
CA GLY A 98 -1.27 7.45 23.54
C GLY A 98 -0.04 6.53 23.42
N ASN A 99 0.29 5.79 24.50
CA ASN A 99 1.42 4.85 24.53
C ASN A 99 1.43 3.89 23.32
N ALA A 100 2.61 3.50 22.81
CA ALA A 100 2.76 2.73 21.57
C ALA A 100 2.00 1.38 21.49
N ILE A 101 1.63 0.76 22.62
CA ILE A 101 0.75 -0.44 22.65
C ILE A 101 -0.68 -0.06 22.25
N ASN A 102 -1.09 1.16 22.57
CA ASN A 102 -2.41 1.73 22.34
C ASN A 102 -2.62 2.20 20.90
N VAL A 103 -1.57 2.64 20.18
CA VAL A 103 -1.71 3.19 18.82
C VAL A 103 -2.29 2.16 17.84
N TYR A 104 -1.74 0.94 17.82
CA TYR A 104 -2.21 -0.13 16.92
C TYR A 104 -3.64 -0.55 17.25
N SER A 105 -3.96 -0.79 18.52
CA SER A 105 -5.31 -1.17 18.96
C SER A 105 -6.33 -0.05 18.71
N CYS A 106 -5.94 1.21 18.93
CA CYS A 106 -6.76 2.38 18.65
C CYS A 106 -7.10 2.45 17.16
N LEU A 107 -6.09 2.43 16.29
CA LEU A 107 -6.26 2.45 14.83
C LEU A 107 -7.18 1.33 14.32
N ARG A 108 -7.07 0.13 14.90
CA ARG A 108 -7.89 -1.04 14.51
C ARG A 108 -9.34 -0.96 15.01
N ALA A 109 -9.59 -0.24 16.10
CA ALA A 109 -10.92 -0.07 16.67
C ALA A 109 -11.73 1.04 15.98
N LEU A 110 -11.06 1.98 15.30
CA LEU A 110 -11.73 3.08 14.62
C LEU A 110 -12.54 2.61 13.40
N PRO A 111 -13.69 3.25 13.12
CA PRO A 111 -14.41 3.04 11.86
C PRO A 111 -13.52 3.41 10.66
N ALA A 112 -13.54 2.59 9.61
CA ALA A 112 -12.70 2.80 8.42
C ALA A 112 -12.85 4.20 7.80
N LYS A 113 -14.04 4.79 7.85
CA LYS A 113 -14.30 6.16 7.37
C LYS A 113 -13.45 7.21 8.09
N GLN A 114 -13.18 7.04 9.39
CA GLN A 114 -12.34 7.98 10.15
C GLN A 114 -10.87 7.90 9.73
N LEU A 115 -10.39 6.72 9.30
CA LEU A 115 -9.04 6.54 8.78
C LEU A 115 -8.85 7.15 7.38
N GLN A 116 -9.94 7.45 6.66
CA GLN A 116 -9.91 8.04 5.32
C GLN A 116 -9.91 9.58 5.36
N ILE A 117 -10.54 10.19 6.36
CA ILE A 117 -10.77 11.65 6.44
C ILE A 117 -9.46 12.45 6.50
N SER A 118 -8.42 11.92 7.12
CA SER A 118 -7.14 12.60 7.33
C SER A 118 -6.21 12.65 6.11
N LYS A 119 -6.58 12.03 4.97
CA LYS A 119 -5.89 12.24 3.69
C LYS A 119 -6.38 13.46 2.92
N THR A 120 -7.55 14.01 3.26
CA THR A 120 -8.24 15.04 2.47
C THR A 120 -8.02 16.45 3.02
N SER A 121 -7.43 16.62 4.21
CA SER A 121 -7.17 17.92 4.82
C SER A 121 -5.88 18.60 4.33
N SER A 122 -5.57 18.45 3.04
CA SER A 122 -4.75 19.42 2.31
C SER A 122 -5.60 20.54 1.70
N ASP A 123 -6.92 20.52 1.85
CA ASP A 123 -7.78 21.66 1.51
C ASP A 123 -7.99 22.61 2.71
N VAL A 124 -7.25 23.72 2.65
CA VAL A 124 -7.72 25.10 2.89
C VAL A 124 -8.25 25.46 4.29
N THR A 125 -7.41 26.20 5.03
CA THR A 125 -7.89 27.28 5.92
C THR A 125 -8.61 28.36 5.10
N VAL A 126 -9.94 28.49 5.21
CA VAL A 126 -10.67 29.76 5.02
C VAL A 126 -11.91 29.80 5.94
N THR A 127 -11.76 30.60 7.01
CA THR A 127 -12.72 31.44 7.77
C THR A 127 -13.98 30.87 8.42
N GLY A 128 -14.19 31.27 9.69
CA GLY A 128 -15.49 31.14 10.37
C GLY A 128 -15.61 31.64 11.82
N GLN A 129 -14.74 32.53 12.32
CA GLN A 129 -15.04 33.53 13.38
C GLN A 129 -14.01 34.66 13.31
#